data_AF-A0A1V5C5F1-F1
#
_entry.id   AF-A0A1V5C5F1-F1
#
_cell.length_a   1.000
_cell.length_b   1.000
_cell.length_c   1.000
_cell.angle_alpha   90.00
_cell.angle_beta   90.00
_cell.angle_gamma   90.00
#
_symmetry.space_group_name_H-M   'P 1'
#
loop_
_entity.id
_entity.type
_entity.pdbx_description
1 polymer ?
#
loop_
_entity_poly.entity_id
_entity_poly.type
_entity_poly.pdbx_seq_one_letter_code
_entity_poly.pdbx_strand_id
1 'polypeptide(L)'
;MQRERMFQTPDVYLSAAVTMLLRTEPSYQVLNGKTFFCFPATDDLYRAMGLYNSGVEINAMEFSGVVKRLRGEAISRRSGSDRG
;
A
#
# COMPACT_ATOMS: atom_id res chain seq x y z
N MET A 1 21.65 -11.33 -10.00
CA MET A 1 20.32 -10.72 -9.85
C MET A 1 20.26 -10.07 -8.48
N GLN A 2 20.22 -8.73 -8.39
CA GLN A 2 19.98 -8.07 -7.10
C GLN A 2 18.52 -8.33 -6.71
N ARG A 3 18.27 -8.73 -5.46
CA ARG A 3 16.91 -8.79 -4.93
C ARG A 3 16.34 -7.37 -4.96
N GLU A 4 15.24 -7.18 -5.68
CA GLU A 4 14.50 -5.92 -5.64
C GLU A 4 14.14 -5.64 -4.18
N ARG A 5 14.56 -4.48 -3.67
CA ARG A 5 14.20 -4.07 -2.32
C ARG A 5 12.72 -3.74 -2.33
N MET A 6 11.98 -4.28 -1.37
CA MET A 6 10.55 -3.97 -1.21
C MET A 6 10.40 -2.95 -0.09
N PHE A 7 9.65 -1.88 -0.35
CA PHE A 7 9.12 -1.02 0.68
C PHE A 7 7.87 -1.67 1.28
N GLN A 8 7.78 -1.66 2.61
CA GLN A 8 6.68 -2.29 3.35
C GLN A 8 6.08 -1.28 4.32
N THR A 9 4.76 -1.16 4.31
CA THR A 9 4.06 -0.29 5.26
C THR A 9 2.73 -0.89 5.67
N PRO A 10 2.31 -0.74 6.94
CA PRO A 10 0.93 -1.03 7.35
C PRO A 10 -0.03 0.15 7.08
N ASP A 11 0.48 1.30 6.61
CA ASP A 11 -0.30 2.51 6.41
C ASP A 11 -1.15 2.40 5.13
N VAL A 12 -2.47 2.28 5.32
CA VAL A 12 -3.43 2.17 4.22
C VAL A 12 -3.63 3.47 3.45
N TYR A 13 -3.46 4.64 4.07
CA TYR A 13 -3.64 5.93 3.40
C TYR A 13 -2.46 6.24 2.51
N LEU A 14 -1.24 6.03 3.01
CA LEU A 14 -0.04 6.11 2.19
C LEU A 14 -0.11 5.12 1.02
N SER A 15 -0.50 3.88 1.31
CA SER A 15 -0.61 2.84 0.27
C SER A 15 -1.65 3.18 -0.79
N ALA A 16 -2.79 3.77 -0.39
CA ALA A 16 -3.79 4.24 -1.33
C ALA A 16 -3.27 5.39 -2.21
N ALA A 17 -2.54 6.35 -1.61
CA ALA A 17 -1.98 7.47 -2.35
C ALA A 17 -0.93 7.00 -3.37
N VAL A 18 -0.01 6.12 -2.95
CA VAL A 18 0.99 5.50 -3.84
C VAL A 18 0.31 4.72 -4.97
N THR A 19 -0.73 3.94 -4.65
CA THR A 19 -1.50 3.17 -5.66
C THR A 19 -2.11 4.08 -6.71
N MET A 20 -2.66 5.21 -6.31
CA MET A 20 -3.24 6.19 -7.23
C MET A 20 -2.18 6.92 -8.05
N LEU A 21 -1.14 7.43 -7.39
CA LEU A 21 -0.10 8.24 -8.03
C LEU A 21 0.75 7.43 -9.03
N LEU A 22 0.99 6.15 -8.74
CA LEU A 22 1.81 5.26 -9.58
C LEU A 22 1.00 4.26 -10.40
N ARG A 23 -0.33 4.24 -10.25
CA ARG A 23 -1.24 3.25 -10.88
C ARG A 23 -0.75 1.80 -10.67
N THR A 24 -0.18 1.54 -9.51
CA THR A 24 0.49 0.27 -9.18
C THR A 24 -0.14 -0.31 -7.92
N GLU A 25 -0.59 -1.56 -7.99
CA GLU A 25 -1.14 -2.27 -6.84
C GLU A 25 -0.03 -2.81 -5.92
N PRO A 26 -0.18 -2.74 -4.58
CA PRO A 26 0.75 -3.40 -3.67
C PRO A 26 0.59 -4.91 -3.71
N SER A 27 1.69 -5.62 -3.52
CA SER A 27 1.62 -6.99 -3.01
C SER A 27 1.37 -6.96 -1.49
N TYR A 28 0.99 -8.10 -0.92
CA TYR A 28 0.63 -8.18 0.50
C TYR A 28 1.55 -9.16 1.21
N GLN A 29 1.96 -8.81 2.42
CA GLN A 29 2.67 -9.74 3.31
C GLN A 29 2.01 -9.74 4.69
N VAL A 30 1.67 -10.91 5.21
CA VAL A 30 1.17 -11.06 6.59
C VAL A 30 2.35 -11.46 7.48
N LEU A 31 2.65 -10.62 8.48
CA LEU A 31 3.69 -10.86 9.48
C LEU A 31 3.13 -10.57 10.86
N ASN A 32 3.21 -11.53 11.78
CA ASN A 32 2.75 -11.40 13.16
C ASN A 32 1.31 -10.87 13.28
N GLY A 33 0.39 -11.41 12.46
CA GLY A 33 -1.02 -11.01 12.43
C GLY A 33 -1.29 -9.61 11.85
N LYS A 34 -0.28 -8.95 11.27
CA LYS A 34 -0.41 -7.65 10.58
C LYS A 34 -0.17 -7.81 9.08
N THR A 35 -1.02 -7.18 8.29
CA THR A 35 -0.86 -7.12 6.83
C THR A 35 -0.06 -5.87 6.45
N PHE A 36 0.98 -6.05 5.66
CA PHE A 36 1.81 -5.01 5.09
C PHE A 36 1.55 -4.91 3.59
N PHE A 37 1.40 -3.67 3.12
CA PHE A 37 1.38 -3.32 1.71
C PHE A 37 2.83 -3.19 1.23
N CYS A 38 3.17 -3.93 0.17
CA CYS A 38 4.52 -4.07 -0.33
C CYS A 38 4.62 -3.48 -1.74
N PHE A 39 5.52 -2.53 -1.92
CA PHE A 39 5.80 -1.89 -3.21
C PHE A 39 7.28 -2.08 -3.58
N PRO A 40 7.63 -2.17 -4.87
CA PRO A 40 9.03 -2.08 -5.29
C PRO A 40 9.64 -0.75 -4.83
N ALA A 41 10.80 -0.79 -4.18
CA ALA A 41 11.49 0.40 -3.69
C ALA A 41 12.21 1.12 -4.85
N THR A 42 11.43 1.83 -5.65
CA THR A 42 11.89 2.62 -6.80
C THR A 42 11.95 4.11 -6.45
N ASP A 43 12.65 4.89 -7.25
CA ASP A 43 12.68 6.35 -7.12
C ASP A 43 11.28 6.97 -7.27
N ASP A 44 10.43 6.37 -8.11
CA ASP A 44 9.04 6.81 -8.29
C ASP A 44 8.18 6.56 -7.03
N LEU A 45 8.42 5.45 -6.31
CA LEU A 45 7.81 5.23 -5.01
C LEU A 45 8.18 6.36 -4.04
N TYR A 46 9.47 6.66 -3.91
CA TYR A 46 9.93 7.70 -3.01
C TYR A 46 9.41 9.08 -3.40
N ARG A 47 9.30 9.37 -4.71
CA ARG A 47 8.66 10.59 -5.20
C ARG A 47 7.17 10.66 -4.84
N ALA A 48 6.42 9.57 -5.02
CA ALA A 48 5.01 9.50 -4.67
C ALA A 48 4.78 9.69 -3.16
N MET A 49 5.62 9.10 -2.32
CA MET A 49 5.60 9.32 -0.87
C MET A 49 5.87 10.79 -0.52
N GLY A 50 6.84 11.41 -1.19
CA GLY A 50 7.13 12.85 -1.05
C GLY A 50 5.92 13.72 -1.38
N LEU A 51 5.27 13.46 -2.52
CA LEU A 51 4.06 14.18 -2.96
C LEU A 51 2.91 14.05 -1.96
N TYR A 52 2.67 12.84 -1.44
CA TYR A 52 1.68 12.61 -0.40
C TYR A 52 1.98 13.44 0.86
N ASN A 53 3.23 13.42 1.32
CA ASN A 53 3.63 14.16 2.52
C ASN A 53 3.62 15.69 2.33
N SER A 54 3.78 16.19 1.10
CA SER A 54 3.68 17.62 0.79
C SER A 54 2.24 18.10 0.55
N GLY A 55 1.24 17.21 0.64
CA GLY A 55 -0.17 17.58 0.48
C GLY A 55 -0.63 17.72 -0.97
N VAL A 56 -0.15 16.85 -1.87
CA VAL A 56 -0.64 16.81 -3.25
C VAL A 56 -2.16 16.65 -3.31
N GLU A 57 -2.80 17.32 -4.28
CA GLU A 57 -4.22 17.14 -4.54
C GLU A 57 -4.51 15.72 -5.02
N ILE A 58 -5.47 15.06 -4.36
CA ILE A 58 -5.95 13.73 -4.73
C ILE A 58 -7.47 13.76 -4.76
N ASN A 59 -8.07 13.16 -5.79
CA ASN A 59 -9.51 13.02 -5.86
C ASN A 59 -10.05 12.22 -4.67
N ALA A 60 -10.86 12.86 -3.83
CA ALA A 60 -11.35 12.27 -2.58
C ALA A 60 -12.22 11.01 -2.81
N MET A 61 -13.02 10.99 -3.88
CA MET A 61 -13.90 9.85 -4.19
C MET A 61 -13.06 8.63 -4.55
N GLU A 62 -12.13 8.77 -5.49
CA GLU A 62 -11.22 7.70 -5.90
C GLU A 62 -10.35 7.22 -4.73
N PHE A 63 -9.77 8.16 -3.97
CA PHE A 63 -8.94 7.85 -2.81
C PHE A 63 -9.70 7.04 -1.78
N SER A 64 -10.93 7.44 -1.44
CA SER A 64 -11.77 6.69 -0.51
C SER A 64 -12.10 5.28 -1.02
N GLY A 65 -12.25 5.11 -2.34
CA GLY A 65 -12.47 3.81 -2.98
C GLY A 65 -11.26 2.89 -2.84
N VAL A 66 -10.06 3.42 -3.12
CA VAL A 66 -8.81 2.67 -2.98
C VAL A 66 -8.56 2.30 -1.50
N VAL A 67 -8.74 3.24 -0.57
CA VAL A 67 -8.61 2.97 0.88
C VAL A 67 -9.53 1.84 1.32
N LYS A 68 -10.81 1.87 0.93
CA LYS A 68 -11.78 0.81 1.27
C LYS A 68 -11.35 -0.55 0.73
N ARG A 69 -10.91 -0.60 -0.53
CA ARG A 69 -10.45 -1.83 -1.18
C ARG A 69 -9.21 -2.40 -0.49
N LEU A 70 -8.18 -1.59 -0.30
CA LEU A 70 -6.93 -2.01 0.35
C LEU A 70 -7.17 -2.46 1.80
N ARG A 71 -8.03 -1.76 2.54
CA ARG A 71 -8.43 -2.17 3.89
C ARG A 71 -9.18 -3.51 3.90
N GLY A 72 -10.08 -3.72 2.93
CA GLY A 72 -10.80 -4.98 2.76
C GLY A 72 -9.85 -6.15 2.52
N GLU A 73 -8.90 -5.99 1.60
CA GLU A 73 -7.84 -6.99 1.34
C GLU A 73 -7.00 -7.28 2.60
N ALA A 74 -6.60 -6.23 3.33
CA ALA A 74 -5.79 -6.39 4.53
C ALA A 74 -6.49 -7.19 5.63
N ILE A 75 -7.80 -6.98 5.83
CA ILE A 75 -8.63 -7.71 6.80
C ILE A 75 -8.81 -9.16 6.37
N SER A 76 -9.18 -9.39 5.10
CA SER A 76 -9.43 -10.73 4.57
C SER A 76 -8.20 -11.63 4.67
N ARG A 77 -7.01 -11.08 4.40
CA ARG A 77 -5.74 -11.82 4.49
C ARG A 77 -5.32 -12.15 5.91
N ARG A 78 -5.59 -11.25 6.86
CA ARG A 78 -5.36 -11.52 8.29
C ARG A 78 -6.23 -12.68 8.76
N SER A 79 -7.54 -12.62 8.49
CA SER A 79 -8.49 -13.66 8.91
C SER A 79 -8.23 -15.04 8.28
N GLY A 80 -7.59 -15.08 7.09
CA GLY A 80 -7.17 -16.33 6.46
C GLY A 80 -5.96 -17.00 7.14
N SER A 81 -5.14 -16.24 7.86
CA SER A 81 -3.94 -16.76 8.56
C SER A 81 -4.26 -17.38 9.92
N ASP A 82 -5.38 -17.00 10.54
CA ASP A 82 -5.83 -17.50 11.85
C ASP A 82 -6.58 -18.86 11.77
N ARG A 83 -6.70 -19.46 10.58
CA ARG A 83 -7.31 -20.79 10.36
C ARG A 83 -6.29 -21.90 10.09
N GLY A 84 -5.00 -21.64 10.31
CA GLY A 84 -3.90 -22.58 10.15
C GLY A 84 -3.38 -23.11 11.47
#